data_AF-A0AAW2TLJ2-F1
#
_entry.id   AF-A0AAW2TLJ2-F1
#
_cell.length_a   1.000
_cell.length_b   1.000
_cell.length_c   1.000
_cell.angle_alpha   90.00
_cell.angle_beta   90.00
_cell.angle_gamma   90.00
#
_symmetry.space_group_name_H-M   'P 1'
#
loop_
_entity.id
_entity.type
_entity.pdbx_description
1 polymer ?
#
loop_
_entity_poly.entity_id
_entity_poly.type
_entity_poly.pdbx_seq_one_letter_code
_entity_poly.pdbx_strand_id
1 'polypeptide(L)'
;MEEAHSGVCGAHQTGPKLHFSIKRMSYYWPTMVKDCIDYAKRCQACQFHANLIHQPPELLHPTVASWPFDAWGLDVVGPMTKSSGGHLYILAATDYFSKWAEAVPLKDLLKKVVAKSKRDWHKRIGEALSAYRTTVRMPTQSTPCALVYGVEAVLPLEQQIPSLRITIQEGLTEEENARLRWKNWKLSMKKD
;
A
#
# COMPACT_ATOMS: atom_id res chain seq x y z
N MET A 1 -17.33 -6.14 46.38
CA MET A 1 -17.03 -5.93 44.94
C MET A 1 -15.55 -6.06 44.67
N GLU A 2 -14.70 -5.39 45.44
CA GLU A 2 -13.23 -5.49 45.35
C GLU A 2 -12.72 -6.93 45.42
N GLU A 3 -13.05 -7.68 46.47
CA GLU A 3 -12.63 -9.08 46.61
C GLU A 3 -13.05 -9.96 45.42
N ALA A 4 -14.26 -9.77 44.89
CA ALA A 4 -14.77 -10.56 43.77
C ALA A 4 -14.15 -10.16 42.40
N HIS A 5 -13.58 -8.96 42.31
CA HIS A 5 -13.02 -8.41 41.07
C HIS A 5 -11.50 -8.54 41.02
N SER A 6 -10.81 -8.16 42.10
CA SER A 6 -9.35 -8.08 42.23
C SER A 6 -8.80 -8.81 43.46
N GLY A 7 -9.62 -9.53 44.21
CA GLY A 7 -9.16 -10.38 45.33
C GLY A 7 -8.45 -11.64 44.85
N VAL A 8 -8.18 -12.57 45.77
CA VAL A 8 -7.34 -13.76 45.50
C VAL A 8 -7.91 -14.65 44.39
N CYS A 9 -9.24 -14.72 44.29
CA CYS A 9 -9.96 -15.42 43.24
C CYS A 9 -10.53 -14.46 42.16
N GLY A 10 -10.15 -13.19 42.21
CA GLY A 10 -10.58 -12.14 41.30
C GLY A 10 -9.86 -12.25 39.95
N ALA A 11 -10.63 -12.21 38.86
CA ALA A 11 -10.10 -12.35 37.51
C ALA A 11 -10.37 -11.11 36.64
N HIS A 12 -10.47 -9.92 37.26
CA HIS A 12 -10.71 -8.65 36.57
C HIS A 12 -11.89 -8.71 35.59
N GLN A 13 -12.95 -9.40 36.01
CA GLN A 13 -14.11 -9.68 35.16
C GLN A 13 -14.82 -8.38 34.77
N THR A 14 -15.38 -8.36 33.56
CA THR A 14 -16.21 -7.24 33.08
C THR A 14 -17.40 -7.02 34.00
N GLY A 15 -17.92 -5.78 34.07
CA GLY A 15 -19.02 -5.41 34.97
C GLY A 15 -20.22 -6.39 34.97
N PRO A 16 -20.75 -6.80 33.80
CA PRO A 16 -21.83 -7.79 33.74
C PRO A 16 -21.45 -9.15 34.35
N LYS A 17 -20.22 -9.64 34.11
CA LYS A 17 -19.72 -10.91 34.66
C LYS A 17 -19.46 -10.81 36.16
N LEU A 18 -18.96 -9.67 36.64
CA LEU A 18 -18.78 -9.39 38.06
C LEU A 18 -20.13 -9.42 38.79
N HIS A 19 -21.16 -8.80 38.21
CA HIS A 19 -22.53 -8.86 38.72
C HIS A 19 -23.03 -10.31 38.84
N PHE A 20 -22.89 -11.13 37.80
CA PHE A 20 -23.31 -12.53 37.84
C PHE A 20 -22.56 -13.33 38.93
N SER A 21 -21.25 -13.08 39.09
CA SER A 21 -20.44 -13.70 40.13
C SER A 21 -20.93 -13.35 41.54
N ILE A 22 -21.19 -12.06 41.79
CA ILE A 22 -21.65 -11.56 43.10
C ILE A 22 -23.07 -12.04 43.42
N LYS A 23 -23.96 -12.05 42.43
CA LYS A 23 -25.33 -12.57 42.58
C LYS A 23 -25.34 -14.06 42.93
N ARG A 24 -24.41 -14.86 42.37
CA ARG A 24 -24.27 -16.29 42.69
C ARG A 24 -23.78 -16.55 44.11
N MET A 25 -23.09 -15.59 44.72
CA MET A 25 -22.75 -15.61 46.15
C MET A 25 -23.89 -15.14 47.05
N SER A 26 -25.12 -15.05 46.51
CA SER A 26 -26.34 -14.65 47.22
C SER A 26 -26.37 -13.21 47.73
N TYR A 27 -25.55 -12.32 47.17
CA TYR A 27 -25.63 -10.88 47.43
C TYR A 27 -26.53 -10.18 46.42
N TYR A 28 -27.34 -9.23 46.87
CA TYR A 28 -28.24 -8.45 46.02
C TYR A 28 -28.42 -7.02 46.54
N TRP A 29 -28.50 -6.07 45.61
CA TRP A 29 -28.99 -4.72 45.87
C TRP A 29 -29.50 -4.09 44.56
N PRO A 30 -30.42 -3.10 44.61
CA PRO A 30 -31.13 -2.62 43.43
C PRO A 30 -30.25 -2.09 42.28
N THR A 31 -29.12 -1.44 42.59
CA THR A 31 -28.23 -0.82 41.60
C THR A 31 -27.05 -1.70 41.19
N MET A 32 -27.02 -2.97 41.61
CA MET A 32 -25.83 -3.84 41.52
C MET A 32 -25.23 -3.98 40.13
N VAL A 33 -26.06 -4.00 39.08
CA VAL A 33 -25.57 -4.10 37.70
C VAL A 33 -24.79 -2.84 37.33
N LYS A 34 -25.36 -1.66 37.63
CA LYS A 34 -24.71 -0.36 37.38
C LYS A 34 -23.42 -0.26 38.19
N ASP A 35 -23.47 -0.60 39.47
CA ASP A 35 -22.30 -0.49 40.35
C ASP A 35 -21.16 -1.42 39.93
N CYS A 36 -21.46 -2.64 39.47
CA CYS A 36 -20.44 -3.56 38.94
C CYS A 36 -19.80 -3.03 37.65
N ILE A 37 -20.59 -2.42 36.76
CA ILE A 37 -20.09 -1.77 35.53
C ILE A 37 -19.19 -0.58 35.89
N ASP A 38 -19.66 0.31 36.76
CA ASP A 38 -18.93 1.50 37.16
C ASP A 38 -17.68 1.16 37.98
N TYR A 39 -17.68 0.05 38.73
CA TYR A 39 -16.50 -0.47 39.40
C TYR A 39 -15.45 -0.96 38.41
N ALA A 40 -15.83 -1.81 37.44
CA ALA A 40 -14.90 -2.32 36.43
C ALA A 40 -14.33 -1.20 35.54
N LYS A 41 -15.11 -0.15 35.24
CA LYS A 41 -14.65 1.04 34.52
C LYS A 41 -13.58 1.85 35.28
N ARG A 42 -13.65 1.87 36.61
CA ARG A 42 -12.68 2.60 37.46
C ARG A 42 -11.43 1.79 37.81
N CYS A 43 -11.43 0.48 37.56
CA CYS A 43 -10.27 -0.37 37.84
C CYS A 43 -9.10 -0.04 36.90
N GLN A 44 -8.02 0.52 37.44
CA GLN A 44 -6.83 0.88 36.66
C GLN A 44 -6.23 -0.31 35.91
N ALA A 45 -6.12 -1.48 36.56
CA ALA A 45 -5.60 -2.68 35.92
C ALA A 45 -6.45 -3.08 34.69
N CYS A 46 -7.77 -3.00 34.77
CA CYS A 46 -8.63 -3.23 33.61
C CYS A 46 -8.45 -2.16 32.53
N GLN A 47 -8.28 -0.88 32.89
CA GLN A 47 -8.10 0.20 31.92
C GLN A 47 -6.76 0.12 31.19
N PHE A 48 -5.66 -0.20 31.89
CA PHE A 48 -4.32 -0.35 31.30
C PHE A 48 -4.21 -1.56 30.36
N HIS A 49 -4.91 -2.65 30.69
CA HIS A 49 -4.85 -3.91 29.92
C HIS A 49 -6.07 -4.10 29.01
N ALA A 50 -6.99 -3.14 28.94
CA ALA A 50 -8.11 -3.19 28.02
C ALA A 50 -7.59 -3.14 26.58
N ASN A 51 -8.23 -3.91 25.70
CA ASN A 51 -7.97 -3.78 24.27
C ASN A 51 -8.36 -2.36 23.84
N LEU A 52 -7.40 -1.65 23.22
CA LEU A 52 -7.72 -0.42 22.52
C LEU A 52 -8.59 -0.77 21.32
N ILE A 53 -9.82 -0.24 21.28
CA ILE A 53 -10.65 -0.33 20.08
C ILE A 53 -10.03 0.61 19.06
N HIS A 54 -9.23 0.07 18.14
CA HIS A 54 -8.58 0.82 17.05
C HIS A 54 -9.56 1.29 15.96
N GLN A 55 -10.85 1.42 16.30
CA GLN A 55 -11.83 1.94 15.37
C GLN A 55 -11.76 3.46 15.39
N PRO A 56 -11.59 4.13 14.23
CA PRO A 56 -11.64 5.58 14.18
C PRO A 56 -13.03 6.04 14.67
N PRO A 57 -13.11 7.19 15.37
CA PRO A 57 -14.37 7.73 15.87
C PRO A 57 -15.34 8.13 14.74
N GLU A 58 -14.83 8.28 13.52
CA GLU A 58 -15.60 8.62 12.33
C GLU A 58 -15.21 7.70 11.16
N LEU A 59 -16.13 7.51 10.20
CA LEU A 59 -15.84 6.76 8.99
C LEU A 59 -14.71 7.43 8.20
N LEU A 60 -13.83 6.61 7.61
CA LEU A 60 -12.76 7.11 6.75
C LEU A 60 -13.37 7.71 5.48
N HIS A 61 -13.04 8.98 5.22
CA HIS A 61 -13.42 9.66 3.99
C HIS A 61 -12.38 9.34 2.90
N PRO A 62 -12.79 8.93 1.70
CA PRO A 62 -11.85 8.72 0.61
C PRO A 62 -11.25 10.06 0.17
N THR A 63 -9.94 10.11 -0.04
CA THR A 63 -9.30 11.24 -0.71
C THR A 63 -9.75 11.25 -2.17
N VAL A 64 -10.51 12.27 -2.56
CA VAL A 64 -10.97 12.46 -3.95
C VAL A 64 -9.95 13.36 -4.65
N ALA A 65 -9.38 12.88 -5.74
CA ALA A 65 -8.57 13.67 -6.67
C ALA A 65 -9.37 13.82 -7.97
N SER A 66 -9.46 15.03 -8.52
CA SER A 66 -10.35 15.33 -9.64
C SER A 66 -9.69 15.25 -11.01
N TRP A 67 -8.36 15.35 -11.09
CA TRP A 67 -7.58 15.25 -12.32
C TRP A 67 -6.17 14.70 -12.04
N PRO A 68 -5.42 14.24 -13.07
CA PRO A 68 -4.04 13.78 -12.89
C PRO A 68 -3.19 14.86 -12.22
N PHE A 69 -2.39 14.44 -11.22
CA PHE A 69 -1.46 15.28 -10.47
C PHE A 69 -2.11 16.28 -9.48
N ASP A 70 -3.40 16.15 -9.21
CA ASP A 70 -4.12 16.94 -8.20
C ASP A 70 -3.65 16.61 -6.77
N ALA A 71 -3.37 15.32 -6.48
CA ALA A 71 -2.91 14.89 -5.17
C ALA A 71 -2.03 13.63 -5.25
N TRP A 72 -0.98 13.60 -4.43
CA TRP A 72 0.00 12.51 -4.39
C TRP A 72 0.11 11.90 -3.00
N GLY A 73 0.10 10.58 -2.94
CA GLY A 73 0.50 9.83 -1.76
C GLY A 73 2.00 9.57 -1.77
N LEU A 74 2.68 9.93 -0.68
CA LEU A 74 4.11 9.68 -0.48
C LEU A 74 4.29 8.58 0.57
N ASP A 75 5.15 7.60 0.28
CA ASP A 75 5.49 6.54 1.21
C ASP A 75 6.99 6.23 1.16
N VAL A 76 7.53 5.82 2.30
CA VAL A 76 8.94 5.42 2.42
C VAL A 76 9.01 3.94 2.75
N VAL A 77 9.54 3.17 1.80
CA VAL A 77 9.74 1.73 1.96
C VAL A 77 11.16 1.48 2.48
N GLY A 78 11.30 0.89 3.66
CA GLY A 78 12.59 0.42 4.17
C GLY A 78 12.60 0.10 5.69
N PRO A 79 13.77 -0.29 6.25
CA PRO A 79 15.07 -0.42 5.57
C PRO A 79 15.20 -1.70 4.72
N MET A 80 15.62 -1.54 3.47
CA MET A 80 15.92 -2.62 2.53
C MET A 80 17.37 -3.09 2.65
N THR A 81 17.70 -4.23 2.05
CA THR A 81 19.10 -4.66 1.93
C THR A 81 19.92 -3.63 1.15
N LYS A 82 21.05 -3.18 1.72
CA LYS A 82 21.91 -2.16 1.11
C LYS A 82 22.23 -2.48 -0.36
N SER A 83 21.87 -1.56 -1.23
CA SER A 83 22.12 -1.61 -2.67
C SER A 83 23.62 -1.47 -2.97
N SER A 84 24.09 -1.88 -4.14
CA SER A 84 25.49 -1.66 -4.55
C SER A 84 25.87 -0.17 -4.59
N GLY A 85 24.90 0.71 -4.86
CA GLY A 85 25.05 2.17 -4.79
C GLY A 85 24.89 2.76 -3.38
N GLY A 86 24.69 1.93 -2.36
CA GLY A 86 24.54 2.35 -0.97
C GLY A 86 23.13 2.76 -0.55
N HIS A 87 22.11 2.56 -1.40
CA HIS A 87 20.72 2.90 -1.09
C HIS A 87 20.08 1.89 -0.12
N LEU A 88 19.22 2.38 0.77
CA LEU A 88 18.56 1.61 1.83
C LEU A 88 17.04 1.78 1.82
N TYR A 89 16.52 2.86 1.25
CA TYR A 89 15.10 3.18 1.25
C TYR A 89 14.61 3.50 -0.16
N ILE A 90 13.31 3.43 -0.36
CA ILE A 90 12.63 3.92 -1.56
C ILE A 90 11.63 4.95 -1.12
N LEU A 91 11.73 6.17 -1.64
CA LEU A 91 10.62 7.11 -1.60
C LEU A 91 9.73 6.80 -2.81
N ALA A 92 8.51 6.35 -2.55
CA ALA A 92 7.49 6.13 -3.56
C ALA A 92 6.48 7.28 -3.50
N ALA A 93 6.16 7.85 -4.66
CA ALA A 93 5.14 8.86 -4.82
C ALA A 93 4.12 8.33 -5.83
N THR A 94 2.83 8.30 -5.46
CA THR A 94 1.75 7.82 -6.33
C THR A 94 0.67 8.88 -6.46
N ASP A 95 0.39 9.31 -7.69
CA ASP A 95 -0.75 10.16 -8.01
C ASP A 95 -2.08 9.43 -7.71
N TYR A 96 -2.98 10.07 -6.98
CA TYR A 96 -4.21 9.42 -6.54
C TYR A 96 -5.21 9.21 -7.67
N PHE A 97 -5.24 10.09 -8.68
CA PHE A 97 -6.16 10.00 -9.80
C PHE A 97 -5.75 8.91 -10.79
N SER A 98 -4.59 9.09 -11.44
CA SER A 98 -4.09 8.23 -12.53
C SER A 98 -3.42 6.96 -12.03
N LYS A 99 -3.09 6.91 -10.73
CA LYS A 99 -2.17 5.92 -10.15
C LYS A 99 -0.78 5.98 -10.77
N TRP A 100 -0.36 7.10 -11.36
CA TRP A 100 1.02 7.27 -11.80
C TRP A 100 2.00 7.18 -10.63
N ALA A 101 2.97 6.29 -10.72
CA ALA A 101 3.96 6.08 -9.66
C ALA A 101 5.34 6.57 -10.09
N GLU A 102 6.01 7.28 -9.18
CA GLU A 102 7.43 7.63 -9.22
C GLU A 102 8.12 7.00 -8.01
N ALA A 103 9.36 6.55 -8.17
CA ALA A 103 10.12 5.98 -7.06
C ALA A 103 11.60 6.34 -7.14
N VAL A 104 12.16 6.82 -6.02
CA VAL A 104 13.55 7.26 -5.93
C VAL A 104 14.26 6.50 -4.82
N PRO A 105 15.42 5.87 -5.10
CA PRO A 105 16.20 5.20 -4.07
C PRO A 105 16.94 6.24 -3.20
N LEU A 106 16.87 6.09 -1.88
CA LEU A 106 17.50 6.97 -0.90
C LEU A 106 18.62 6.25 -0.15
N LYS A 107 19.74 6.96 0.08
CA LYS A 107 20.92 6.43 0.81
C LYS A 107 20.78 6.49 2.32
N ASP A 108 20.13 7.53 2.84
CA ASP A 108 19.87 7.71 4.27
C ASP A 108 18.57 8.49 4.48
N LEU A 109 17.60 7.88 5.16
CA LEU A 109 16.51 8.57 5.84
C LEU A 109 16.44 7.93 7.25
N LEU A 110 17.02 8.60 8.25
CA LEU A 110 17.21 8.12 9.63
C LEU A 110 17.88 6.73 9.78
N LYS A 111 19.18 6.73 10.07
CA LYS A 111 20.02 5.54 10.27
C LYS A 111 19.49 4.62 11.38
N LYS A 112 19.00 3.42 11.03
CA LYS A 112 19.14 2.19 11.83
C LYS A 112 18.98 0.95 10.94
N VAL A 113 20.12 0.28 10.77
CA VAL A 113 20.37 -1.16 10.51
C VAL A 113 19.47 -1.87 9.49
N VAL A 114 20.07 -2.44 8.43
CA VAL A 114 19.81 -3.82 7.94
C VAL A 114 20.78 -4.20 6.79
N ALA A 115 21.34 -5.40 6.91
CA ALA A 115 21.97 -6.21 5.85
C ALA A 115 21.06 -7.45 5.61
N LYS A 116 21.07 -8.26 4.55
CA LYS A 116 22.11 -8.68 3.59
C LYS A 116 21.37 -9.18 2.31
N SER A 117 21.66 -8.58 1.15
CA SER A 117 21.43 -9.08 -0.24
C SER A 117 19.99 -9.40 -0.71
N LYS A 118 19.41 -8.77 -1.74
CA LYS A 118 19.84 -8.62 -3.15
C LYS A 118 20.22 -7.17 -3.48
N ARG A 119 21.44 -6.94 -3.97
CA ARG A 119 22.07 -5.60 -3.99
C ARG A 119 21.72 -4.74 -5.21
N ASP A 120 20.96 -5.26 -6.15
CA ASP A 120 20.69 -4.68 -7.47
C ASP A 120 19.27 -4.11 -7.60
N TRP A 121 18.44 -4.16 -6.57
CA TRP A 121 17.05 -3.67 -6.61
C TRP A 121 16.94 -2.23 -7.14
N HIS A 122 17.83 -1.34 -6.70
CA HIS A 122 17.87 0.06 -7.15
C HIS A 122 18.10 0.23 -8.66
N LYS A 123 18.73 -0.73 -9.33
CA LYS A 123 18.93 -0.72 -10.79
C LYS A 123 17.66 -1.11 -11.55
N ARG A 124 16.76 -1.85 -10.89
CA ARG A 124 15.52 -2.39 -11.47
C ARG A 124 14.28 -1.54 -11.17
N ILE A 125 14.42 -0.44 -10.43
CA ILE A 125 13.30 0.47 -10.13
C ILE A 125 12.69 1.00 -11.43
N GLY A 126 13.52 1.42 -12.39
CA GLY A 126 13.04 1.91 -13.68
C GLY A 126 12.22 0.86 -14.42
N GLU A 127 12.69 -0.39 -14.47
CA GLU A 127 11.97 -1.51 -15.09
C GLU A 127 10.63 -1.79 -14.39
N ALA A 128 10.65 -1.80 -13.05
CA ALA A 128 9.45 -2.04 -12.25
C ALA A 128 8.42 -0.92 -12.42
N LEU A 129 8.86 0.34 -12.42
CA LEU A 129 8.00 1.50 -12.71
C LEU A 129 7.43 1.44 -14.13
N SER A 130 8.25 1.09 -15.12
CA SER A 130 7.78 0.92 -16.50
C SER A 130 6.69 -0.14 -16.59
N ALA A 131 6.92 -1.33 -16.02
CA ALA A 131 5.91 -2.39 -16.00
C ALA A 131 4.63 -1.93 -15.27
N TYR A 132 4.77 -1.24 -14.15
CA TYR A 132 3.63 -0.72 -13.39
C TYR A 132 2.81 0.29 -14.21
N ARG A 133 3.46 1.22 -14.90
CA ARG A 133 2.81 2.29 -15.68
C ARG A 133 2.10 1.79 -16.94
N THR A 134 2.50 0.63 -17.45
CA THR A 134 1.90 0.00 -18.65
C THR A 134 1.00 -1.18 -18.33
N THR A 135 0.75 -1.48 -17.05
CA THR A 135 -0.15 -2.56 -16.63
C THR A 135 -1.50 -1.99 -16.20
N VAL A 136 -2.59 -2.58 -16.69
CA VAL A 136 -3.95 -2.18 -16.33
C VAL A 136 -4.16 -2.31 -14.83
N ARG A 137 -4.71 -1.26 -14.21
CA ARG A 137 -5.02 -1.28 -12.77
C ARG A 137 -6.48 -1.64 -12.55
N MET A 138 -6.74 -2.59 -11.64
CA MET A 138 -8.11 -3.00 -11.29
C MET A 138 -9.05 -1.84 -10.93
N PRO A 139 -8.64 -0.83 -10.12
CA PRO A 139 -9.55 0.25 -9.74
C PRO A 139 -9.96 1.17 -10.89
N THR A 140 -9.07 1.40 -11.86
CA THR A 140 -9.32 2.34 -12.97
C THR A 140 -9.64 1.64 -14.29
N GLN A 141 -9.43 0.32 -14.36
CA GLN A 141 -9.51 -0.51 -15.57
C GLN A 141 -8.71 0.05 -16.76
N SER A 142 -7.72 0.90 -16.49
CA SER A 142 -6.86 1.54 -17.48
C SER A 142 -5.41 1.52 -16.99
N THR A 143 -4.45 1.76 -17.89
CA THR A 143 -3.05 1.91 -17.51
C THR A 143 -2.77 3.32 -17.00
N PRO A 144 -1.86 3.51 -16.03
CA PRO A 144 -1.47 4.84 -15.60
C PRO A 144 -0.97 5.72 -16.76
N CYS A 145 -0.22 5.16 -17.71
CA CYS A 145 0.21 5.90 -18.91
C CYS A 145 -0.97 6.43 -19.74
N ALA A 146 -1.98 5.60 -19.99
CA ALA A 146 -3.16 6.03 -20.75
C ALA A 146 -3.94 7.14 -20.07
N LEU A 147 -4.04 7.11 -18.73
CA LEU A 147 -4.72 8.17 -17.98
C LEU A 147 -3.95 9.50 -17.95
N VAL A 148 -2.61 9.45 -17.95
CA VAL A 148 -1.77 10.65 -17.94
C VAL A 148 -1.65 11.28 -19.32
N TYR A 149 -1.40 10.47 -20.35
CA TYR A 149 -1.08 10.96 -21.70
C TYR A 149 -2.23 10.84 -22.69
N GLY A 150 -3.35 10.22 -22.29
CA GLY A 150 -4.49 9.96 -23.16
C GLY A 150 -4.31 8.79 -24.14
N VAL A 151 -3.13 8.14 -24.15
CA VAL A 151 -2.79 7.02 -25.04
C VAL A 151 -1.94 5.99 -24.29
N GLU A 152 -2.05 4.71 -24.64
CA GLU A 152 -1.17 3.69 -24.05
C GLU A 152 0.29 3.94 -24.45
N ALA A 153 1.20 3.56 -23.56
CA ALA A 153 2.62 3.60 -23.86
C ALA A 153 2.98 2.60 -24.98
N VAL A 154 3.84 3.05 -25.89
CA VAL A 154 4.49 2.17 -26.87
C VAL A 154 5.53 1.32 -26.15
N LEU A 155 5.39 0.01 -26.19
CA LEU A 155 6.33 -0.90 -25.52
C LEU A 155 7.63 -1.04 -26.33
N PRO A 156 8.79 -1.30 -25.69
CA PRO A 156 10.06 -1.49 -26.40
C PRO A 156 10.01 -2.57 -27.51
N LEU A 157 9.19 -3.61 -27.33
CA LEU A 157 8.98 -4.66 -28.34
C LEU A 157 8.24 -4.12 -29.58
N GLU A 158 7.28 -3.23 -29.40
CA GLU A 158 6.58 -2.59 -30.52
C GLU A 158 7.54 -1.71 -31.31
N GLN A 159 8.50 -1.04 -30.66
CA GLN A 159 9.51 -0.26 -31.38
C GLN A 159 10.44 -1.15 -32.22
N GLN A 160 10.76 -2.35 -31.74
CA GLN A 160 11.59 -3.32 -32.46
C GLN A 160 10.84 -3.99 -33.62
N ILE A 161 9.54 -4.22 -33.45
CA ILE A 161 8.67 -4.83 -34.45
C ILE A 161 7.71 -3.75 -34.93
N PRO A 162 7.96 -3.08 -36.07
CA PRO A 162 7.14 -1.94 -36.50
C PRO A 162 5.67 -2.33 -36.53
N SER A 163 4.95 -1.88 -35.50
CA SER A 163 3.55 -2.24 -35.28
C SER A 163 2.68 -1.22 -35.99
N LEU A 164 1.46 -1.64 -36.37
CA LEU A 164 0.48 -0.72 -36.97
C LEU A 164 0.22 0.51 -36.09
N ARG A 165 0.36 0.37 -34.77
CA ARG A 165 0.20 1.44 -33.80
C ARG A 165 1.27 2.54 -33.94
N ILE A 166 2.54 2.15 -34.05
CA ILE A 166 3.64 3.10 -34.27
C ILE A 166 3.49 3.78 -35.64
N THR A 167 3.02 3.02 -36.62
CA THR A 167 2.76 3.53 -37.97
C THR A 167 1.74 4.67 -37.96
N ILE A 168 0.64 4.49 -37.22
CA ILE A 168 -0.42 5.49 -37.05
C ILE A 168 0.09 6.73 -36.29
N GLN A 169 0.92 6.53 -35.26
CA GLN A 169 1.43 7.64 -34.44
C GLN A 169 2.52 8.47 -35.14
N GLU A 170 3.37 7.83 -35.95
CA GLU A 170 4.42 8.49 -36.74
C GLU A 170 3.91 9.02 -38.10
N GLY A 171 2.62 8.82 -38.42
CA GLY A 171 2.03 9.26 -39.68
C GLY A 171 2.61 8.56 -40.92
N LEU A 172 3.16 7.35 -40.75
CA LEU A 172 3.80 6.58 -41.81
C LEU A 172 2.76 6.01 -42.78
N THR A 173 3.06 6.03 -44.08
CA THR A 173 2.24 5.36 -45.09
C THR A 173 2.39 3.83 -45.01
N GLU A 174 1.41 3.08 -45.53
CA GLU A 174 1.47 1.61 -45.55
C GLU A 174 2.74 1.09 -46.24
N GLU A 175 3.18 1.76 -47.30
CA GLU A 175 4.37 1.42 -48.07
C GLU A 175 5.67 1.65 -47.28
N GLU A 176 5.77 2.76 -46.56
CA GLU A 176 6.91 3.08 -45.69
C GLU A 176 7.01 2.10 -44.53
N ASN A 177 5.86 1.75 -43.93
CA ASN A 177 5.79 0.74 -42.88
C ASN A 177 6.24 -0.64 -43.38
N ALA A 178 5.72 -1.07 -44.54
CA ALA A 178 6.11 -2.35 -45.14
C ALA A 178 7.62 -2.41 -45.43
N ARG A 179 8.22 -1.31 -45.90
CA ARG A 179 9.68 -1.21 -46.11
C ARG A 179 10.48 -1.29 -44.81
N LEU A 180 10.02 -0.63 -43.74
CA LEU A 180 10.68 -0.70 -42.42
C LEU A 180 10.60 -2.11 -41.83
N ARG A 181 9.44 -2.77 -41.90
CA ARG A 181 9.27 -4.17 -41.46
C ARG A 181 10.17 -5.13 -42.23
N TRP A 182 10.26 -4.95 -43.55
CA TRP A 182 11.16 -5.74 -44.40
C TRP A 182 12.64 -5.54 -44.07
N LYS A 183 13.08 -4.29 -43.84
CA LYS A 183 14.46 -3.98 -43.43
C LYS A 183 14.79 -4.60 -42.08
N ASN A 184 13.91 -4.48 -41.09
CA ASN A 184 14.11 -5.05 -39.76
C ASN A 184 14.13 -6.58 -39.79
N TRP A 185 13.26 -7.21 -40.59
CA TRP A 185 13.26 -8.66 -40.79
C TRP A 185 14.59 -9.16 -41.38
N LYS A 186 15.11 -8.47 -42.40
CA LYS A 186 16.43 -8.77 -42.97
C LYS A 186 17.58 -8.60 -41.97
N LEU A 187 17.49 -7.62 -41.07
CA LEU A 187 18.48 -7.42 -40.02
C LEU A 187 18.43 -8.53 -38.97
N SER A 188 17.24 -9.04 -38.65
CA SER A 188 17.07 -10.17 -37.72
C SER A 188 17.68 -11.46 -38.28
N MET A 189 17.51 -11.74 -39.57
CA MET A 189 18.06 -12.95 -40.20
C MET A 189 19.58 -12.92 -40.46
N LYS A 190 20.25 -11.78 -40.20
CA LYS A 190 21.71 -11.66 -40.28
C LYS A 190 22.41 -11.78 -38.92
N LYS A 191 21.64 -11.92 -37.84
CA LYS A 191 22.16 -12.04 -36.46
C LYS A 191 22.20 -13.48 -35.94
N ASP A 192 21.72 -14.44 -36.74
CA ASP A 192 21.87 -15.88 -36.56
C ASP A 192 22.99 -16.41 -37.47
#